data_AF-A0A6P5AYG6-F1
#
_entry.id   AF-A0A6P5AYG6-F1
#
_cell.length_a   1.000
_cell.length_b   1.000
_cell.length_c   1.000
_cell.angle_alpha   90.00
_cell.angle_beta   90.00
_cell.angle_gamma   90.00
#
_symmetry.space_group_name_H-M   'P 1'
#
loop_
_entity.id
_entity.type
_entity.pdbx_description
1 polymer ?
#
loop_
_entity_poly.entity_id
_entity_poly.type
_entity_poly.pdbx_seq_one_letter_code
_entity_poly.pdbx_strand_id
1 'polypeptide(L)'
;MKPHLKMILQLLLEASILRMVLGTECSAPLGMESGAIEDSQLTASSFRSTSWGNSYPPEEARLNNDDGAWYPAQYDTDEWLQVDLLVKKQITGIKTQGHQYVWTFGTIDYYVKKFKVLYSDVNNEAHLVTFQESGSDKIFDGNTDADGVKTNNFEPPINARFIRLMATDWRWRIALRLELLGCDLQKCSSPLGMVSRDITDSQLRASSSYNSSWGPNEARLYNNRAWYPGRYNQNEWLQVDLLKRTSITGIQTQGDVLAQFSTHRYVKSFKLSYSDDGEAWNTIQDDGREKIFTGNSDGNEMKTNNIDPPIRSRFIRLKAVAWQSGIAFRLELLGCELQGEQVA
;
A
#
# COMPACT_ATOMS: atom_id res chain seq x y z
N MET A 1 -24.87 35.80 6.60
CA MET A 1 -24.40 34.43 6.30
C MET A 1 -24.44 33.63 7.61
N LYS A 2 -25.21 32.53 7.68
CA LYS A 2 -25.49 31.82 8.95
C LYS A 2 -24.18 31.34 9.59
N PRO A 3 -24.00 31.42 10.93
CA PRO A 3 -22.79 31.01 11.62
C PRO A 3 -22.39 29.56 11.31
N HIS A 4 -23.39 28.71 11.04
CA HIS A 4 -23.20 27.33 10.58
C HIS A 4 -22.43 27.20 9.25
N LEU A 5 -22.64 28.14 8.31
CA LEU A 5 -21.99 28.10 7.01
C LEU A 5 -20.52 28.55 7.10
N LYS A 6 -20.21 29.49 8.00
CA LYS A 6 -18.82 29.88 8.29
C LYS A 6 -18.04 28.74 8.95
N MET A 7 -18.66 28.01 9.87
CA MET A 7 -18.03 26.87 10.54
C MET A 7 -17.76 25.72 9.56
N ILE A 8 -18.71 25.40 8.68
CA ILE A 8 -18.51 24.37 7.63
C ILE A 8 -17.41 24.81 6.66
N LEU A 9 -17.41 26.06 6.21
CA LEU A 9 -16.38 26.58 5.31
C LEU A 9 -15.00 26.55 5.96
N GLN A 10 -14.91 26.83 7.26
CA GLN A 10 -13.66 26.81 8.00
C GLN A 10 -13.15 25.39 8.25
N LEU A 11 -14.02 24.43 8.55
CA LEU A 11 -13.66 23.01 8.66
C LEU A 11 -13.20 22.44 7.30
N LEU A 12 -13.84 22.83 6.20
CA LEU A 12 -13.41 22.46 4.85
C LEU A 12 -12.05 23.07 4.50
N LEU A 13 -11.82 24.34 4.88
CA LEU A 13 -10.55 25.02 4.67
C LEU A 13 -9.42 24.39 5.51
N GLU A 14 -9.70 24.06 6.77
CA GLU A 14 -8.76 23.38 7.67
C GLU A 14 -8.45 21.96 7.19
N ALA A 15 -9.43 21.23 6.66
CA ALA A 15 -9.21 19.93 6.02
C ALA A 15 -8.36 20.05 4.74
N SER A 16 -8.57 21.09 3.92
CA SER A 16 -7.75 21.38 2.74
C SER A 16 -6.32 21.83 3.10
N ILE A 17 -6.15 22.60 4.17
CA ILE A 17 -4.83 23.02 4.67
C ILE A 17 -4.08 21.83 5.29
N LEU A 18 -4.78 20.96 6.03
CA LEU A 18 -4.20 19.72 6.58
C LEU A 18 -3.75 18.77 5.46
N ARG A 19 -4.48 18.71 4.33
CA ARG A 19 -4.07 17.99 3.12
C ARG A 19 -2.83 18.60 2.46
N MET A 20 -2.70 19.92 2.41
CA MET A 20 -1.52 20.61 1.86
C MET A 20 -0.25 20.44 2.71
N VAL A 21 -0.36 20.25 4.03
CA VAL A 21 0.78 20.22 4.97
C VAL A 21 1.41 18.83 5.13
N LEU A 22 0.76 17.73 4.70
CA LEU A 22 1.16 16.35 5.01
C LEU A 22 1.74 15.51 3.84
N GLY A 23 2.05 16.12 2.70
CA GLY A 23 2.61 15.41 1.55
C GLY A 23 1.68 15.50 0.35
N THR A 24 2.27 15.48 -0.85
CA THR A 24 1.59 15.62 -2.14
C THR A 24 0.26 14.86 -2.17
N GLU A 25 -0.84 15.53 -2.52
CA GLU A 25 -2.14 14.87 -2.73
C GLU A 25 -1.94 13.63 -3.63
N CYS A 26 -2.42 12.47 -3.17
CA CYS A 26 -2.32 11.20 -3.90
C CYS A 26 -3.26 11.21 -5.11
N SER A 27 -2.96 12.04 -6.11
CA SER A 27 -3.79 12.25 -7.30
C SER A 27 -2.92 12.64 -8.51
N ALA A 28 -1.64 12.30 -8.47
CA ALA A 28 -0.72 12.51 -9.57
C ALA A 28 -1.01 11.51 -10.71
N PRO A 29 -0.75 11.86 -11.98
CA PRO A 29 -0.83 10.91 -13.08
C PRO A 29 0.14 9.74 -12.85
N LEU A 30 -0.32 8.52 -13.08
CA LEU A 30 0.46 7.30 -12.86
C LEU A 30 1.33 6.94 -14.06
N GLY A 31 1.05 7.52 -15.24
CA GLY A 31 2.01 7.54 -16.34
C GLY A 31 1.49 7.05 -17.68
N MET A 32 0.18 7.07 -17.90
CA MET A 32 -0.37 6.74 -19.22
C MET A 32 0.06 7.79 -20.25
N GLU A 33 -0.16 9.07 -19.97
CA GLU A 33 0.17 10.18 -20.87
C GLU A 33 1.69 10.37 -20.99
N SER A 34 2.43 10.22 -19.89
CA SER A 34 3.88 10.45 -19.88
C SER A 34 4.72 9.30 -20.45
N GLY A 35 4.12 8.13 -20.67
CA GLY A 35 4.84 6.91 -21.07
C GLY A 35 5.55 6.17 -19.93
N ALA A 36 5.40 6.61 -18.67
CA ALA A 36 5.98 5.89 -17.53
C ALA A 36 5.28 4.54 -17.26
N ILE A 37 4.04 4.37 -17.74
CA ILE A 37 3.43 3.06 -17.96
C ILE A 37 3.79 2.64 -19.38
N GLU A 38 4.58 1.58 -19.52
CA GLU A 38 5.06 1.05 -20.81
C GLU A 38 3.95 0.30 -21.57
N ASP A 39 4.09 0.16 -22.90
CA ASP A 39 3.10 -0.53 -23.74
C ASP A 39 2.86 -1.98 -23.30
N SER A 40 3.90 -2.65 -22.79
CA SER A 40 3.83 -4.02 -22.28
C SER A 40 2.89 -4.18 -21.07
N GLN A 41 2.57 -3.08 -20.40
CA GLN A 41 1.67 -3.03 -19.24
C GLN A 41 0.19 -2.87 -19.65
N LEU A 42 -0.09 -2.69 -20.93
CA LEU A 42 -1.42 -2.43 -21.46
C LEU A 42 -1.95 -3.65 -22.20
N THR A 43 -3.15 -4.11 -21.82
CA THR A 43 -3.82 -5.25 -22.46
C THR A 43 -5.29 -4.92 -22.66
N ALA A 44 -5.94 -5.57 -23.62
CA ALA A 44 -7.38 -5.44 -23.84
C ALA A 44 -8.00 -6.78 -24.21
N SER A 45 -9.33 -6.83 -24.16
CA SER A 45 -10.15 -7.93 -24.70
C SER A 45 -9.81 -8.22 -26.16
N SER A 46 -9.69 -7.14 -26.95
CA SER A 46 -9.41 -7.18 -28.37
C SER A 46 -8.96 -5.79 -28.83
N PHE A 47 -8.51 -5.68 -30.09
CA PHE A 47 -8.34 -4.38 -30.72
C PHE A 47 -8.63 -4.45 -32.21
N ARG A 48 -9.06 -3.32 -32.78
CA ARG A 48 -9.36 -3.20 -34.19
C ARG A 48 -8.08 -2.99 -35.00
N SER A 49 -7.89 -3.83 -36.01
CA SER A 49 -6.91 -3.63 -37.08
C SER A 49 -7.63 -3.64 -38.43
N THR A 50 -7.23 -2.76 -39.33
CA THR A 50 -7.84 -2.61 -40.67
C THR A 50 -6.90 -3.11 -41.76
N SER A 51 -7.45 -3.60 -42.87
CA SER A 51 -6.66 -4.08 -44.02
C SER A 51 -5.79 -2.99 -44.68
N TRP A 52 -6.02 -1.72 -44.36
CA TRP A 52 -5.27 -0.57 -44.86
C TRP A 52 -4.11 -0.16 -43.95
N GLY A 53 -3.83 -0.94 -42.90
CA GLY A 53 -2.69 -0.74 -41.99
C GLY A 53 -2.98 0.05 -40.72
N ASN A 54 -4.17 0.66 -40.58
CA ASN A 54 -4.54 1.34 -39.33
C ASN A 54 -4.84 0.32 -38.24
N SER A 55 -4.26 0.52 -37.06
CA SER A 55 -4.46 -0.30 -35.86
C SER A 55 -4.80 0.59 -34.68
N TYR A 56 -5.64 0.10 -33.76
CA TYR A 56 -6.09 0.83 -32.57
C TYR A 56 -5.86 0.02 -31.28
N PRO A 57 -4.62 -0.42 -31.02
CA PRO A 57 -4.28 -1.32 -29.93
C PRO A 57 -4.34 -0.63 -28.54
N PRO A 58 -4.20 -1.38 -27.43
CA PRO A 58 -4.27 -0.85 -26.06
C PRO A 58 -3.34 0.34 -25.78
N GLU A 59 -2.15 0.37 -26.38
CA GLU A 59 -1.14 1.42 -26.22
C GLU A 59 -1.58 2.78 -26.79
N GLU A 60 -2.55 2.80 -27.70
CA GLU A 60 -3.13 4.05 -28.20
C GLU A 60 -4.09 4.70 -27.18
N ALA A 61 -4.44 4.01 -26.10
CA ALA A 61 -5.37 4.49 -25.07
C ALA A 61 -4.78 5.54 -24.12
N ARG A 62 -3.65 6.16 -24.44
CA ARG A 62 -3.02 7.18 -23.59
C ARG A 62 -3.79 8.49 -23.69
N LEU A 63 -4.03 9.16 -22.56
CA LEU A 63 -4.68 10.48 -22.53
C LEU A 63 -3.93 11.46 -23.44
N ASN A 64 -4.66 12.35 -24.13
CA ASN A 64 -4.11 13.36 -25.05
C ASN A 64 -3.23 12.77 -26.17
N ASN A 65 -3.39 11.49 -26.51
CA ASN A 65 -2.83 10.95 -27.74
C ASN A 65 -3.61 11.52 -28.94
N ASP A 66 -2.95 12.31 -29.76
CA ASP A 66 -3.53 12.94 -30.95
C ASP A 66 -3.63 11.96 -32.14
N ASP A 67 -2.81 10.90 -32.14
CA ASP A 67 -2.71 9.95 -33.25
C ASP A 67 -3.78 8.86 -33.19
N GLY A 68 -4.33 8.58 -32.00
CA GLY A 68 -5.19 7.43 -31.82
C GLY A 68 -5.87 7.29 -30.46
N ALA A 69 -6.55 6.16 -30.32
CA ALA A 69 -7.24 5.69 -29.13
C ALA A 69 -7.41 4.18 -29.22
N TRP A 70 -7.61 3.49 -28.10
CA TRP A 70 -7.94 2.06 -28.15
C TRP A 70 -9.36 1.84 -28.65
N TYR A 71 -9.48 1.05 -29.72
CA TYR A 71 -10.77 0.58 -30.25
C TYR A 71 -10.81 -0.94 -30.16
N PRO A 72 -11.79 -1.55 -29.49
CA PRO A 72 -11.99 -2.99 -29.56
C PRO A 72 -12.37 -3.47 -30.97
N ALA A 73 -12.16 -4.76 -31.21
CA ALA A 73 -12.53 -5.41 -32.46
C ALA A 73 -14.05 -5.50 -32.64
N GLN A 74 -14.79 -5.73 -31.55
CA GLN A 74 -16.26 -5.67 -31.52
C GLN A 74 -16.74 -4.48 -30.68
N TYR A 75 -18.04 -4.22 -30.72
CA TYR A 75 -18.69 -3.16 -29.93
C TYR A 75 -19.80 -3.78 -29.10
N ASP A 76 -19.42 -4.43 -28.01
CA ASP A 76 -20.34 -5.00 -27.03
C ASP A 76 -19.91 -4.63 -25.60
N THR A 77 -20.66 -5.10 -24.61
CA THR A 77 -20.47 -4.75 -23.20
C THR A 77 -19.40 -5.57 -22.49
N ASP A 78 -18.76 -6.51 -23.19
CA ASP A 78 -17.71 -7.37 -22.66
C ASP A 78 -16.30 -6.85 -23.03
N GLU A 79 -16.23 -5.77 -23.81
CA GLU A 79 -14.97 -5.14 -24.21
C GLU A 79 -14.30 -4.39 -23.05
N TRP A 80 -13.01 -4.65 -22.86
CA TRP A 80 -12.24 -4.14 -21.73
C TRP A 80 -10.82 -3.74 -22.11
N LEU A 81 -10.30 -2.76 -21.37
CA LEU A 81 -8.89 -2.34 -21.38
C LEU A 81 -8.34 -2.46 -19.95
N GLN A 82 -7.16 -3.04 -19.77
CA GLN A 82 -6.53 -3.29 -18.49
C GLN A 82 -5.10 -2.73 -18.45
N VAL A 83 -4.80 -2.11 -17.31
CA VAL A 83 -3.47 -1.56 -16.99
C VAL A 83 -2.86 -2.38 -15.86
N ASP A 84 -1.64 -2.89 -16.08
CA ASP A 84 -0.80 -3.49 -15.04
C ASP A 84 0.17 -2.43 -14.48
N LEU A 85 -0.02 -2.00 -13.24
CA LEU A 85 0.84 -1.02 -12.58
C LEU A 85 2.20 -1.58 -12.11
N LEU A 86 2.46 -2.87 -12.38
CA LEU A 86 3.62 -3.70 -11.99
C LEU A 86 3.76 -3.94 -10.49
N VAL A 87 3.40 -2.93 -9.70
CA VAL A 87 3.33 -2.95 -8.23
C VAL A 87 1.98 -2.43 -7.79
N LYS A 88 1.57 -2.84 -6.59
CA LYS A 88 0.33 -2.35 -6.00
C LYS A 88 0.44 -0.85 -5.70
N LYS A 89 -0.51 -0.06 -6.19
CA LYS A 89 -0.59 1.39 -5.97
C LYS A 89 -1.93 1.77 -5.35
N GLN A 90 -2.01 2.98 -4.80
CA GLN A 90 -3.29 3.59 -4.45
C GLN A 90 -3.76 4.42 -5.64
N ILE A 91 -4.90 4.03 -6.20
CA ILE A 91 -5.52 4.65 -7.37
C ILE A 91 -6.73 5.44 -6.87
N THR A 92 -6.70 6.75 -7.07
CA THR A 92 -7.69 7.68 -6.53
C THR A 92 -8.64 8.23 -7.59
N GLY A 93 -8.34 8.02 -8.86
CA GLY A 93 -9.26 8.38 -9.94
C GLY A 93 -8.77 7.96 -11.31
N ILE A 94 -9.58 8.33 -12.29
CA ILE A 94 -9.33 8.08 -13.71
C ILE A 94 -9.81 9.28 -14.52
N LYS A 95 -9.00 9.67 -15.51
CA LYS A 95 -9.38 10.60 -16.58
C LYS A 95 -9.69 9.78 -17.82
N THR A 96 -10.77 10.10 -18.53
CA THR A 96 -11.14 9.47 -19.81
C THR A 96 -11.34 10.51 -20.90
N GLN A 97 -11.08 10.12 -22.14
CA GLN A 97 -11.32 10.86 -23.38
C GLN A 97 -11.82 9.88 -24.45
N GLY A 98 -12.54 10.40 -25.45
CA GLY A 98 -12.89 9.67 -26.66
C GLY A 98 -11.83 9.85 -27.75
N HIS A 99 -12.25 9.78 -29.01
CA HIS A 99 -11.41 10.11 -30.17
C HIS A 99 -12.27 10.61 -31.33
N GLN A 100 -11.82 11.67 -31.98
CA GLN A 100 -12.51 12.24 -33.14
C GLN A 100 -12.05 11.53 -34.42
N TYR A 101 -12.96 10.80 -35.05
CA TYR A 101 -12.68 10.13 -36.32
C TYR A 101 -13.00 11.04 -37.49
N VAL A 102 -11.96 11.44 -38.23
CA VAL A 102 -12.09 12.21 -39.47
C VAL A 102 -12.28 11.25 -40.64
N TRP A 103 -13.34 11.46 -41.42
CA TRP A 103 -13.57 10.74 -42.67
C TRP A 103 -13.94 11.73 -43.79
N THR A 104 -14.08 11.24 -45.02
CA THR A 104 -14.16 12.08 -46.23
C THR A 104 -15.24 13.18 -46.21
N PHE A 105 -16.31 13.00 -45.43
CA PHE A 105 -17.45 13.92 -45.41
C PHE A 105 -17.70 14.59 -44.04
N GLY A 106 -16.74 14.51 -43.10
CA GLY A 106 -16.84 15.21 -41.82
C GLY A 106 -16.11 14.51 -40.67
N THR A 107 -16.42 14.93 -39.45
CA THR A 107 -15.89 14.34 -38.22
C THR A 107 -16.99 13.61 -37.45
N ILE A 108 -16.62 12.51 -36.80
CA ILE A 108 -17.51 11.75 -35.93
C ILE A 108 -16.82 11.52 -34.60
N ASP A 109 -17.50 11.90 -33.52
CA ASP A 109 -16.99 11.67 -32.18
C ASP A 109 -17.32 10.25 -31.72
N TYR A 110 -16.27 9.48 -31.41
CA TYR A 110 -16.37 8.18 -30.77
C TYR A 110 -15.96 8.33 -29.32
N TYR A 111 -16.80 7.86 -28.40
CA TYR A 111 -16.49 7.95 -26.96
C TYR A 111 -17.35 7.01 -26.13
N VAL A 112 -16.81 6.63 -24.97
CA VAL A 112 -17.53 5.86 -23.96
C VAL A 112 -18.38 6.81 -23.10
N LYS A 113 -19.69 6.55 -23.04
CA LYS A 113 -20.66 7.31 -22.23
C LYS A 113 -20.76 6.78 -20.80
N LYS A 114 -20.63 5.46 -20.62
CA LYS A 114 -20.69 4.82 -19.30
C LYS A 114 -19.76 3.63 -19.22
N PHE A 115 -19.16 3.41 -18.07
CA PHE A 115 -18.24 2.29 -17.85
C PHE A 115 -18.30 1.76 -16.41
N LYS A 116 -17.81 0.53 -16.23
CA LYS A 116 -17.48 -0.06 -14.93
C LYS A 116 -15.97 -0.14 -14.77
N VAL A 117 -15.51 -0.18 -13.52
CA VAL A 117 -14.10 -0.40 -13.16
C VAL A 117 -14.00 -1.69 -12.36
N LEU A 118 -13.10 -2.57 -12.79
CA LEU A 118 -12.73 -3.79 -12.09
C LEU A 118 -11.26 -3.71 -11.69
N TYR A 119 -10.86 -4.38 -10.62
CA TYR A 119 -9.48 -4.35 -10.14
C TYR A 119 -9.06 -5.65 -9.46
N SER A 120 -7.76 -5.90 -9.41
CA SER A 120 -7.17 -7.06 -8.71
C SER A 120 -5.71 -6.83 -8.33
N ASP A 121 -5.21 -7.65 -7.41
CA ASP A 121 -3.77 -7.73 -7.09
C ASP A 121 -3.04 -8.80 -7.93
N VAL A 122 -3.78 -9.66 -8.64
CA VAL A 122 -3.25 -10.75 -9.46
C VAL A 122 -3.79 -10.68 -10.88
N ASN A 123 -3.01 -11.13 -11.87
CA ASN A 123 -3.44 -11.15 -13.27
C ASN A 123 -4.30 -12.40 -13.55
N ASN A 124 -5.48 -12.48 -12.94
CA ASN A 124 -6.41 -13.58 -13.13
C ASN A 124 -7.85 -13.05 -13.13
N GLU A 125 -8.58 -13.33 -14.20
CA GLU A 125 -9.96 -12.89 -14.40
C GLU A 125 -10.91 -13.32 -13.26
N ALA A 126 -10.70 -14.50 -12.69
CA ALA A 126 -11.51 -14.99 -11.57
C ALA A 126 -11.33 -14.19 -10.27
N HIS A 127 -10.30 -13.34 -10.19
CA HIS A 127 -9.97 -12.51 -9.02
C HIS A 127 -10.27 -11.01 -9.24
N LEU A 128 -10.91 -10.65 -10.35
CA LEU A 128 -11.35 -9.28 -10.57
C LEU A 128 -12.56 -8.95 -9.70
N VAL A 129 -12.50 -7.81 -9.03
CA VAL A 129 -13.59 -7.28 -8.21
C VAL A 129 -14.11 -6.01 -8.87
N THR A 130 -15.43 -5.93 -9.08
CA THR A 130 -16.09 -4.72 -9.59
C THR A 130 -16.16 -3.66 -8.50
N PHE A 131 -15.76 -2.43 -8.82
CA PHE A 131 -15.89 -1.28 -7.92
C PHE A 131 -17.35 -1.06 -7.53
N GLN A 132 -17.60 -0.98 -6.22
CA GLN A 132 -18.93 -0.81 -5.65
C GLN A 132 -19.09 0.59 -5.06
N GLU A 133 -20.29 1.15 -5.18
CA GLU A 133 -20.72 2.33 -4.41
C GLU A 133 -22.04 1.98 -3.73
N SER A 134 -22.13 2.24 -2.42
CA SER A 134 -23.33 1.93 -1.61
C SER A 134 -23.82 0.47 -1.72
N GLY A 135 -22.89 -0.48 -1.90
CA GLY A 135 -23.19 -1.91 -1.98
C GLY A 135 -23.68 -2.41 -3.35
N SER A 136 -23.54 -1.61 -4.40
CA SER A 136 -23.88 -1.98 -5.78
C SER A 136 -22.79 -1.61 -6.77
N ASP A 137 -22.68 -2.35 -7.88
CA ASP A 137 -21.75 -2.07 -8.98
C ASP A 137 -21.87 -0.59 -9.39
N LYS A 138 -20.78 0.16 -9.26
CA LYS A 138 -20.75 1.55 -9.69
C LYS A 138 -20.66 1.60 -11.22
N ILE A 139 -21.61 2.31 -11.82
CA ILE A 139 -21.53 2.75 -13.21
C ILE A 139 -21.05 4.20 -13.19
N PHE A 140 -19.90 4.46 -13.82
CA PHE A 140 -19.34 5.79 -13.98
C PHE A 140 -19.87 6.44 -15.24
N ASP A 141 -20.17 7.74 -15.16
CA ASP A 141 -20.45 8.56 -16.34
C ASP A 141 -19.12 8.94 -17.01
N GLY A 142 -19.00 8.58 -18.28
CA GLY A 142 -17.86 8.88 -19.14
C GLY A 142 -18.01 10.21 -19.87
N ASN A 143 -17.57 10.23 -21.11
CA ASN A 143 -17.44 11.42 -21.93
C ASN A 143 -18.75 11.81 -22.63
N THR A 144 -18.85 13.08 -23.02
CA THR A 144 -19.97 13.64 -23.81
C THR A 144 -19.57 14.01 -25.24
N ASP A 145 -18.28 13.96 -25.54
CA ASP A 145 -17.64 14.29 -26.82
C ASP A 145 -16.31 13.50 -26.94
N ALA A 146 -15.59 13.70 -28.04
CA ALA A 146 -14.34 13.01 -28.32
C ALA A 146 -13.13 13.53 -27.53
N ASP A 147 -13.08 14.82 -27.20
CA ASP A 147 -11.82 15.49 -26.78
C ASP A 147 -11.84 16.00 -25.35
N GLY A 148 -13.01 16.26 -24.78
CA GLY A 148 -13.18 16.70 -23.41
C GLY A 148 -12.71 15.63 -22.44
N VAL A 149 -11.82 16.00 -21.52
CA VAL A 149 -11.37 15.11 -20.44
C VAL A 149 -12.45 15.02 -19.37
N LYS A 150 -12.92 13.79 -19.10
CA LYS A 150 -13.80 13.50 -17.96
C LYS A 150 -12.98 12.88 -16.84
N THR A 151 -12.96 13.51 -15.66
CA THR A 151 -12.37 12.94 -14.46
C THR A 151 -13.45 12.28 -13.59
N ASN A 152 -13.18 11.06 -13.14
CA ASN A 152 -13.95 10.36 -12.12
C ASN A 152 -13.03 9.99 -10.95
N ASN A 153 -13.42 10.36 -9.73
CA ASN A 153 -12.70 9.95 -8.52
C ASN A 153 -13.23 8.62 -8.01
N PHE A 154 -12.35 7.83 -7.40
CA PHE A 154 -12.72 6.60 -6.71
C PHE A 154 -12.87 6.87 -5.22
N GLU A 155 -14.10 6.79 -4.73
CA GLU A 155 -14.44 6.96 -3.32
C GLU A 155 -15.17 5.70 -2.83
N PRO A 156 -14.51 4.83 -2.04
CA PRO A 156 -13.12 4.94 -1.56
C PRO A 156 -12.06 4.69 -2.65
N PRO A 157 -10.79 5.09 -2.44
CA PRO A 157 -9.69 4.77 -3.36
C PRO A 157 -9.49 3.26 -3.56
N ILE A 158 -8.99 2.89 -4.74
CA ILE A 158 -8.69 1.49 -5.10
C ILE A 158 -7.22 1.19 -4.78
N ASN A 159 -6.95 0.15 -3.99
CA ASN A 159 -5.60 -0.36 -3.78
C ASN A 159 -5.41 -1.64 -4.58
N ALA A 160 -4.75 -1.56 -5.74
CA ALA A 160 -4.62 -2.68 -6.66
C ALA A 160 -3.35 -2.58 -7.51
N ARG A 161 -2.97 -3.69 -8.16
CA ARG A 161 -1.95 -3.71 -9.22
C ARG A 161 -2.58 -3.63 -10.61
N PHE A 162 -3.68 -4.36 -10.81
CA PHE A 162 -4.41 -4.40 -12.07
C PHE A 162 -5.68 -3.57 -11.95
N ILE A 163 -5.94 -2.70 -12.93
CA ILE A 163 -7.20 -1.99 -13.07
C ILE A 163 -7.72 -2.18 -14.49
N ARG A 164 -9.00 -2.50 -14.63
CA ARG A 164 -9.68 -2.82 -15.87
C ARG A 164 -10.89 -1.91 -16.03
N LEU A 165 -11.02 -1.26 -17.17
CA LEU A 165 -12.17 -0.47 -17.55
C LEU A 165 -13.02 -1.28 -18.53
N MET A 166 -14.33 -1.40 -18.24
CA MET A 166 -15.31 -2.10 -19.09
C MET A 166 -16.33 -1.10 -19.63
N ALA A 167 -16.42 -0.96 -20.95
CA ALA A 167 -17.40 -0.07 -21.58
C ALA A 167 -18.81 -0.66 -21.47
N THR A 168 -19.79 0.15 -21.08
CA THR A 168 -21.20 -0.30 -20.92
C THR A 168 -22.18 0.47 -21.78
N ASP A 169 -21.83 1.68 -22.21
CA ASP A 169 -22.59 2.49 -23.15
C ASP A 169 -21.63 3.44 -23.88
N TRP A 170 -21.82 3.66 -25.18
CA TRP A 170 -20.92 4.47 -26.02
C TRP A 170 -21.66 5.21 -27.14
N ARG A 171 -21.02 6.24 -27.68
CA ARG A 171 -21.49 6.97 -28.85
C ARG A 171 -20.80 6.40 -30.09
N TRP A 172 -21.58 5.82 -31.00
CA TRP A 172 -21.15 5.20 -32.26
C TRP A 172 -20.20 4.01 -32.12
N ARG A 173 -18.99 4.20 -31.56
CA ARG A 173 -17.99 3.15 -31.32
C ARG A 173 -17.37 3.34 -29.94
N ILE A 174 -16.81 2.26 -29.40
CA ILE A 174 -15.95 2.34 -28.23
C ILE A 174 -14.60 2.92 -28.71
N ALA A 175 -14.26 4.06 -28.14
CA ALA A 175 -12.97 4.71 -28.29
C ALA A 175 -12.59 5.27 -26.92
N LEU A 176 -11.40 4.92 -26.46
CA LEU A 176 -10.95 5.29 -25.12
C LEU A 176 -9.49 5.77 -25.16
N ARG A 177 -9.28 6.93 -24.56
CA ARG A 177 -8.00 7.40 -24.02
C ARG A 177 -8.18 7.60 -22.52
N LEU A 178 -7.15 7.31 -21.72
CA LEU A 178 -7.23 7.43 -20.27
C LEU A 178 -5.90 7.79 -19.60
N GLU A 179 -6.00 8.35 -18.39
CA GLU A 179 -4.90 8.48 -17.42
C GLU A 179 -5.40 8.03 -16.05
N LEU A 180 -4.59 7.26 -15.35
CA LEU A 180 -4.90 6.86 -13.97
C LEU A 180 -4.28 7.86 -13.00
N LEU A 181 -5.02 8.23 -11.96
CA LEU A 181 -4.55 9.13 -10.92
C LEU A 181 -4.30 8.35 -9.63
N GLY A 182 -3.22 8.67 -8.94
CA GLY A 182 -2.89 8.00 -7.69
C GLY A 182 -1.48 8.31 -7.20
N CYS A 183 -0.95 7.37 -6.43
CA CYS A 183 0.41 7.41 -5.91
C CYS A 183 0.89 5.99 -5.59
N ASP A 184 2.19 5.85 -5.35
CA ASP A 184 2.71 4.63 -4.72
C ASP A 184 2.04 4.44 -3.37
N LEU A 185 1.68 3.19 -3.04
CA LEU A 185 1.35 2.88 -1.66
C LEU A 185 2.55 3.26 -0.81
N GLN A 186 2.36 4.20 0.12
CA GLN A 186 3.40 4.55 1.08
C GLN A 186 3.92 3.24 1.67
N LYS A 187 5.21 2.93 1.42
CA LYS A 187 5.84 1.73 1.97
C LYS A 187 5.67 1.82 3.47
N CYS A 188 4.75 1.03 4.01
CA CYS A 188 4.47 0.96 5.43
C CYS A 188 5.61 0.20 6.10
N SER A 189 6.84 0.68 6.00
CA SER A 189 8.06 -0.01 6.45
C SER A 189 9.07 0.99 7.01
N SER A 190 8.59 2.17 7.42
CA SER A 190 9.44 3.19 8.05
C SER A 190 9.73 2.78 9.49
N PRO A 191 10.91 3.14 10.04
CA PRO A 191 11.19 3.00 11.47
C PRO A 191 10.11 3.66 12.31
N LEU A 192 9.60 2.95 13.33
CA LEU A 192 8.53 3.43 14.20
C LEU A 192 9.06 4.21 15.41
N GLY A 193 10.37 4.20 15.63
CA GLY A 193 11.03 5.19 16.48
C GLY A 193 11.86 4.62 17.62
N MET A 194 12.33 3.38 17.52
CA MET A 194 13.28 2.85 18.50
C MET A 194 14.62 3.58 18.40
N VAL A 195 15.15 3.79 17.20
CA VAL A 195 16.43 4.49 16.99
C VAL A 195 16.29 5.99 17.19
N SER A 196 15.24 6.60 16.61
CA SER A 196 14.99 8.05 16.70
C SER A 196 14.62 8.51 18.11
N ARG A 197 14.19 7.57 18.98
CA ARG A 197 13.64 7.80 20.32
C ARG A 197 12.25 8.44 20.35
N ASP A 198 11.53 8.44 19.24
CA ASP A 198 10.11 8.79 19.23
C ASP A 198 9.28 7.80 20.06
N ILE A 199 9.69 6.51 20.07
CA ILE A 199 9.29 5.57 21.11
C ILE A 199 10.15 5.87 22.33
N THR A 200 9.55 6.42 23.38
CA THR A 200 10.24 6.82 24.62
C THR A 200 10.59 5.63 25.51
N ASP A 201 11.48 5.81 26.48
CA ASP A 201 11.87 4.72 27.40
C ASP A 201 10.69 4.20 28.24
N SER A 202 9.70 5.07 28.52
CA SER A 202 8.48 4.69 29.26
C SER A 202 7.60 3.67 28.53
N GLN A 203 7.74 3.59 27.20
CA GLN A 203 7.03 2.66 26.33
C GLN A 203 7.70 1.29 26.23
N LEU A 204 8.89 1.12 26.83
CA LEU A 204 9.67 -0.10 26.76
C LEU A 204 9.61 -0.86 28.08
N ARG A 205 9.20 -2.13 28.01
CA ARG A 205 9.10 -3.04 29.17
C ARG A 205 9.73 -4.37 28.85
N ALA A 206 10.10 -5.13 29.87
CA ALA A 206 10.58 -6.50 29.70
C ALA A 206 10.07 -7.39 30.85
N SER A 207 10.11 -8.70 30.63
CA SER A 207 9.87 -9.71 31.68
C SER A 207 10.80 -9.56 32.86
N SER A 208 12.07 -9.28 32.58
CA SER A 208 13.14 -9.09 33.55
C SER A 208 14.31 -8.34 32.91
N SER A 209 15.27 -7.91 33.73
CA SER A 209 16.52 -7.32 33.27
C SER A 209 17.67 -7.83 34.13
N TYR A 210 18.86 -8.01 33.53
CA TYR A 210 20.06 -8.40 34.26
C TYR A 210 20.41 -7.38 35.36
N ASN A 211 20.36 -6.09 35.02
CA ASN A 211 20.34 -4.97 35.94
C ASN A 211 19.83 -3.71 35.21
N SER A 212 19.83 -2.56 35.87
CA SER A 212 19.38 -1.28 35.28
C SER A 212 20.17 -0.83 34.05
N SER A 213 21.44 -1.26 33.93
CA SER A 213 22.30 -0.93 32.79
C SER A 213 22.06 -1.79 31.54
N TRP A 214 21.27 -2.86 31.65
CA TRP A 214 20.90 -3.76 30.55
C TRP A 214 19.37 -3.91 30.45
N GLY A 215 18.67 -2.83 30.77
CA GLY A 215 17.21 -2.76 30.77
C GLY A 215 16.60 -2.65 29.37
N PRO A 216 15.26 -2.65 29.28
CA PRO A 216 14.54 -2.59 28.01
C PRO A 216 14.83 -1.29 27.23
N ASN A 217 15.16 -0.20 27.93
CA ASN A 217 15.57 1.09 27.35
C ASN A 217 16.85 0.98 26.50
N GLU A 218 17.70 0.00 26.77
CA GLU A 218 18.93 -0.24 26.02
C GLU A 218 18.70 -1.05 24.75
N ALA A 219 17.49 -1.59 24.53
CA ALA A 219 17.17 -2.49 23.42
C ALA A 219 16.99 -1.79 22.06
N ARG A 220 17.47 -0.57 21.89
CA ARG A 220 17.33 0.20 20.63
C ARG A 220 18.38 -0.27 19.63
N LEU A 221 18.01 -0.42 18.36
CA LEU A 221 18.94 -0.79 17.29
C LEU A 221 20.16 0.15 17.27
N TYR A 222 21.34 -0.38 16.99
CA TYR A 222 22.63 0.35 16.97
C TYR A 222 23.06 1.01 18.28
N ASN A 223 22.34 0.81 19.39
CA ASN A 223 22.78 1.31 20.68
C ASN A 223 24.07 0.60 21.14
N ASN A 224 24.84 1.27 22.02
CA ASN A 224 26.09 0.73 22.58
C ASN A 224 25.87 -0.42 23.56
N ARG A 225 24.63 -0.58 24.05
CA ARG A 225 24.19 -1.65 24.94
C ARG A 225 22.98 -2.34 24.33
N ALA A 226 22.57 -3.44 24.95
CA ALA A 226 21.40 -4.21 24.58
C ALA A 226 20.53 -4.48 25.80
N TRP A 227 19.31 -4.98 25.59
CA TRP A 227 18.57 -5.58 26.69
C TRP A 227 19.06 -7.00 26.95
N TYR A 228 19.37 -7.29 28.22
CA TYR A 228 19.62 -8.65 28.72
C TYR A 228 18.57 -8.99 29.78
N PRO A 229 17.89 -10.15 29.68
CA PRO A 229 17.02 -10.59 30.76
C PRO A 229 17.83 -11.00 32.00
N GLY A 230 17.15 -11.04 33.15
CA GLY A 230 17.73 -11.51 34.41
C GLY A 230 18.08 -13.00 34.42
N ARG A 231 17.47 -13.79 33.52
CA ARG A 231 17.73 -15.21 33.33
C ARG A 231 17.71 -15.55 31.84
N TYR A 232 18.42 -16.58 31.41
CA TYR A 232 18.36 -17.06 30.02
C TYR A 232 17.42 -18.26 29.92
N ASN A 233 16.14 -17.98 29.70
CA ASN A 233 15.10 -19.00 29.53
C ASN A 233 14.07 -18.57 28.49
N GLN A 234 13.22 -19.50 28.06
CA GLN A 234 12.24 -19.26 27.01
C GLN A 234 11.01 -18.44 27.47
N ASN A 235 10.92 -18.02 28.73
CA ASN A 235 9.82 -17.16 29.22
C ASN A 235 10.15 -15.67 29.14
N GLU A 236 11.38 -15.31 28.75
CA GLU A 236 11.80 -13.92 28.69
C GLU A 236 11.25 -13.21 27.46
N TRP A 237 10.76 -11.99 27.66
CA TRP A 237 10.19 -11.15 26.62
C TRP A 237 10.59 -9.69 26.78
N LEU A 238 10.67 -9.00 25.64
CA LEU A 238 10.82 -7.55 25.53
C LEU A 238 9.57 -7.00 24.84
N GLN A 239 9.00 -5.92 25.37
CA GLN A 239 7.73 -5.33 24.94
C GLN A 239 7.90 -3.88 24.55
N VAL A 240 7.21 -3.50 23.48
CA VAL A 240 7.06 -2.12 23.03
C VAL A 240 5.57 -1.74 23.07
N ASP A 241 5.26 -0.62 23.72
CA ASP A 241 3.95 0.04 23.66
C ASP A 241 3.99 1.18 22.62
N LEU A 242 3.29 1.02 21.50
CA LEU A 242 3.24 2.03 20.45
C LEU A 242 2.28 3.18 20.77
N LEU A 243 1.59 3.15 21.93
CA LEU A 243 0.58 4.10 22.43
C LEU A 243 -0.70 4.20 21.59
N LYS A 244 -0.61 3.86 20.31
CA LYS A 244 -1.72 3.80 19.35
C LYS A 244 -1.62 2.55 18.50
N ARG A 245 -2.76 2.12 17.98
CA ARG A 245 -2.84 0.99 17.07
C ARG A 245 -2.09 1.32 15.78
N THR A 246 -1.11 0.51 15.44
CA THR A 246 -0.14 0.77 14.37
C THR A 246 -0.05 -0.46 13.47
N SER A 247 0.21 -0.26 12.17
CA SER A 247 0.51 -1.36 11.26
C SER A 247 2.01 -1.68 11.33
N ILE A 248 2.35 -2.81 11.94
CA ILE A 248 3.71 -3.33 12.09
C ILE A 248 3.96 -4.34 10.98
N THR A 249 4.89 -4.04 10.10
CA THR A 249 5.17 -4.78 8.87
C THR A 249 6.54 -5.43 8.85
N GLY A 250 7.38 -5.11 9.82
CA GLY A 250 8.70 -5.69 9.92
C GLY A 250 9.35 -5.42 11.26
N ILE A 251 10.42 -6.16 11.51
CA ILE A 251 11.27 -5.97 12.67
C ILE A 251 12.73 -6.15 12.28
N GLN A 252 13.56 -5.26 12.79
CA GLN A 252 15.00 -5.35 12.69
C GLN A 252 15.55 -5.76 14.06
N THR A 253 16.39 -6.79 14.10
CA THR A 253 17.02 -7.28 15.33
C THR A 253 18.54 -7.29 15.19
N GLN A 254 19.23 -7.07 16.29
CA GLN A 254 20.68 -7.11 16.40
C GLN A 254 21.03 -7.66 17.79
N GLY A 255 22.10 -8.46 17.88
CA GLY A 255 22.60 -8.98 19.15
C GLY A 255 23.51 -7.99 19.86
N ASP A 256 24.49 -8.47 20.60
CA ASP A 256 25.55 -7.67 21.24
C ASP A 256 26.91 -8.39 21.17
N VAL A 257 28.00 -7.62 21.21
CA VAL A 257 29.37 -8.14 21.22
C VAL A 257 30.11 -7.61 22.42
N LEU A 258 30.45 -8.54 23.31
CA LEU A 258 31.30 -8.23 24.46
C LEU A 258 32.75 -8.22 24.02
N ALA A 259 33.23 -7.03 23.61
CA ALA A 259 34.57 -6.82 23.05
C ALA A 259 35.69 -7.38 23.94
N GLN A 260 35.54 -7.30 25.27
CA GLN A 260 36.54 -7.81 26.22
C GLN A 260 36.76 -9.34 26.13
N PHE A 261 35.75 -10.08 25.64
CA PHE A 261 35.77 -11.55 25.58
C PHE A 261 35.57 -12.10 24.17
N SER A 262 35.55 -11.25 23.15
CA SER A 262 35.18 -11.59 21.77
C SER A 262 33.91 -12.45 21.68
N THR A 263 32.98 -12.25 22.61
CA THR A 263 31.79 -13.12 22.77
C THR A 263 30.59 -12.45 22.14
N HIS A 264 30.01 -13.11 21.13
CA HIS A 264 28.74 -12.70 20.52
C HIS A 264 27.58 -13.27 21.33
N ARG A 265 26.69 -12.39 21.80
CA ARG A 265 25.41 -12.73 22.40
C ARG A 265 24.30 -12.33 21.46
N TYR A 266 23.46 -13.26 21.03
CA TYR A 266 22.38 -12.95 20.11
C TYR A 266 21.30 -14.02 20.12
N VAL A 267 20.10 -13.64 19.70
CA VAL A 267 18.96 -14.55 19.59
C VAL A 267 18.94 -15.15 18.17
N LYS A 268 19.00 -16.49 18.09
CA LYS A 268 18.97 -17.28 16.85
C LYS A 268 17.56 -17.50 16.32
N SER A 269 16.58 -17.55 17.21
CA SER A 269 15.17 -17.58 16.84
C SER A 269 14.28 -17.00 17.92
N PHE A 270 13.17 -16.40 17.50
CA PHE A 270 12.22 -15.76 18.40
C PHE A 270 10.78 -15.93 17.91
N LYS A 271 9.83 -15.67 18.80
CA LYS A 271 8.41 -15.57 18.50
C LYS A 271 7.94 -14.15 18.75
N LEU A 272 6.88 -13.76 18.06
CA LEU A 272 6.17 -12.50 18.26
C LEU A 272 4.80 -12.77 18.86
N SER A 273 4.43 -11.97 19.84
CA SER A 273 3.05 -11.85 20.32
C SER A 273 2.62 -10.40 20.31
N TYR A 274 1.34 -10.14 20.10
CA TYR A 274 0.80 -8.79 20.00
C TYR A 274 -0.54 -8.67 20.74
N SER A 275 -0.89 -7.46 21.14
CA SER A 275 -2.04 -7.19 22.00
C SER A 275 -2.51 -5.75 21.83
N ASP A 276 -3.82 -5.53 21.91
CA ASP A 276 -4.39 -4.17 21.88
C ASP A 276 -4.59 -3.57 23.28
N ASP A 277 -4.72 -4.41 24.31
CA ASP A 277 -4.95 -4.03 25.71
C ASP A 277 -3.72 -4.22 26.62
N GLY A 278 -2.73 -5.00 26.17
CA GLY A 278 -1.54 -5.38 26.94
C GLY A 278 -1.77 -6.57 27.88
N GLU A 279 -2.97 -7.14 27.92
CA GLU A 279 -3.41 -8.23 28.80
C GLU A 279 -3.65 -9.52 28.02
N ALA A 280 -4.45 -9.46 26.95
CA ALA A 280 -4.76 -10.59 26.08
C ALA A 280 -3.79 -10.60 24.88
N TRP A 281 -2.96 -11.64 24.79
CA TRP A 281 -1.90 -11.73 23.80
C TRP A 281 -2.22 -12.75 22.71
N ASN A 282 -2.16 -12.29 21.47
CA ASN A 282 -2.25 -13.12 20.27
C ASN A 282 -0.85 -13.51 19.78
N THR A 283 -0.75 -14.61 19.05
CA THR A 283 0.49 -15.08 18.43
C THR A 283 0.32 -15.24 16.93
N ILE A 284 1.43 -15.11 16.20
CA ILE A 284 1.43 -15.29 14.74
C ILE A 284 1.47 -16.79 14.45
N GLN A 285 0.60 -17.26 13.56
CA GLN A 285 0.52 -18.66 13.16
C GLN A 285 1.14 -18.86 11.78
N ASP A 286 1.75 -20.03 11.59
CA ASP A 286 2.29 -20.53 10.33
C ASP A 286 1.95 -22.03 10.26
N ASP A 287 1.12 -22.43 9.30
CA ASP A 287 0.57 -23.79 9.16
C ASP A 287 0.02 -24.38 10.48
N GLY A 288 -0.81 -23.59 11.19
CA GLY A 288 -1.46 -23.98 12.44
C GLY A 288 -0.53 -24.08 13.66
N ARG A 289 0.73 -23.65 13.55
CA ARG A 289 1.68 -23.58 14.67
C ARG A 289 2.19 -22.16 14.87
N GLU A 290 2.62 -21.82 16.08
CA GLU A 290 3.21 -20.51 16.33
C GLU A 290 4.47 -20.29 15.47
N LYS A 291 4.44 -19.22 14.66
CA LYS A 291 5.52 -18.83 13.76
C LYS A 291 6.81 -18.55 14.53
N ILE A 292 7.88 -19.25 14.17
CA ILE A 292 9.22 -19.01 14.69
C ILE A 292 9.99 -18.21 13.65
N PHE A 293 10.41 -17.01 14.03
CA PHE A 293 11.26 -16.16 13.20
C PHE A 293 12.70 -16.56 13.38
N THR A 294 13.43 -16.65 12.27
CA THR A 294 14.88 -16.83 12.29
C THR A 294 15.52 -15.50 12.71
N GLY A 295 16.22 -15.51 13.83
CA GLY A 295 16.98 -14.38 14.37
C GLY A 295 18.37 -14.24 13.74
N ASN A 296 19.27 -13.59 14.49
CA ASN A 296 20.60 -13.21 14.04
C ASN A 296 21.57 -14.40 13.94
N SER A 297 22.62 -14.22 13.13
CA SER A 297 23.77 -15.13 12.98
C SER A 297 24.97 -14.73 13.85
N ASP A 298 24.98 -13.49 14.35
CA ASP A 298 26.04 -12.91 15.16
C ASP A 298 25.50 -11.72 16.00
N GLY A 299 26.39 -11.16 16.81
CA GLY A 299 26.08 -10.03 17.71
C GLY A 299 26.12 -8.63 17.08
N ASN A 300 26.62 -8.47 15.85
CA ASN A 300 26.88 -7.19 15.21
C ASN A 300 25.93 -6.88 14.05
N GLU A 301 25.67 -7.83 13.17
CA GLU A 301 24.88 -7.60 11.97
C GLU A 301 23.39 -7.49 12.30
N MET A 302 22.76 -6.46 11.73
CA MET A 302 21.32 -6.29 11.82
C MET A 302 20.64 -7.28 10.87
N LYS A 303 19.55 -7.88 11.34
CA LYS A 303 18.69 -8.74 10.54
C LYS A 303 17.28 -8.17 10.48
N THR A 304 16.75 -8.02 9.27
CA THR A 304 15.35 -7.64 9.04
C THR A 304 14.50 -8.90 8.83
N ASN A 305 13.34 -8.95 9.48
CA ASN A 305 12.28 -9.91 9.21
C ASN A 305 11.02 -9.14 8.82
N ASN A 306 10.51 -9.39 7.61
CA ASN A 306 9.22 -8.88 7.17
C ASN A 306 8.08 -9.69 7.81
N ILE A 307 7.01 -8.99 8.17
CA ILE A 307 5.81 -9.55 8.79
C ILE A 307 4.67 -9.42 7.79
N ASP A 308 4.32 -10.54 7.18
CA ASP A 308 3.24 -10.66 6.21
C ASP A 308 2.32 -11.83 6.64
N PRO A 309 1.02 -11.58 6.86
CA PRO A 309 0.35 -10.27 6.84
C PRO A 309 0.82 -9.33 7.97
N PRO A 310 0.71 -7.99 7.81
CA PRO A 310 1.05 -7.03 8.87
C PRO A 310 0.28 -7.25 10.17
N ILE A 311 0.94 -7.01 11.30
CA ILE A 311 0.27 -6.99 12.61
C ILE A 311 -0.33 -5.60 12.82
N ARG A 312 -1.62 -5.52 13.11
CA ARG A 312 -2.30 -4.25 13.45
C ARG A 312 -2.61 -4.23 14.94
N SER A 313 -1.70 -3.65 15.73
CA SER A 313 -1.84 -3.68 17.17
C SER A 313 -1.12 -2.54 17.87
N ARG A 314 -1.41 -2.32 19.16
CA ARG A 314 -0.73 -1.32 20.01
C ARG A 314 0.53 -1.88 20.65
N PHE A 315 0.48 -3.11 21.16
CA PHE A 315 1.57 -3.73 21.88
C PHE A 315 2.18 -4.86 21.06
N ILE A 316 3.51 -4.97 21.10
CA ILE A 316 4.24 -6.11 20.53
C ILE A 316 5.28 -6.61 21.53
N ARG A 317 5.45 -7.93 21.58
CA ARG A 317 6.43 -8.64 22.40
C ARG A 317 7.31 -9.53 21.55
N LEU A 318 8.60 -9.47 21.82
CA LEU A 318 9.63 -10.36 21.28
C LEU A 318 10.00 -11.37 22.36
N LYS A 319 9.85 -12.66 22.05
CA LYS A 319 10.14 -13.76 22.98
C LYS A 319 11.24 -14.65 22.41
N ALA A 320 12.36 -14.78 23.12
CA ALA A 320 13.49 -15.58 22.66
C ALA A 320 13.18 -17.09 22.73
N VAL A 321 13.52 -17.83 21.67
CA VAL A 321 13.34 -19.28 21.59
C VAL A 321 14.67 -20.01 21.68
N ALA A 322 15.66 -19.57 20.90
CA ALA A 322 17.03 -20.07 20.93
C ALA A 322 18.03 -18.92 20.81
N TRP A 323 19.19 -19.04 21.45
CA TRP A 323 20.21 -18.00 21.49
C TRP A 323 21.62 -18.58 21.47
N GLN A 324 22.59 -17.71 21.24
CA GLN A 324 24.02 -17.99 21.31
C GLN A 324 24.63 -17.20 22.46
N SER A 325 25.31 -17.87 23.38
CA SER A 325 26.01 -17.32 24.57
C SER A 325 25.15 -16.55 25.59
N GLY A 326 23.96 -16.06 25.22
CA GLY A 326 23.02 -15.34 26.06
C GLY A 326 21.93 -14.66 25.22
N ILE A 327 20.84 -14.24 25.87
CA ILE A 327 19.79 -13.46 25.22
C ILE A 327 20.22 -11.99 25.20
N ALA A 328 20.27 -11.41 24.00
CA ALA A 328 20.54 -10.00 23.77
C ALA A 328 19.66 -9.50 22.63
N PHE A 329 18.95 -8.39 22.85
CA PHE A 329 18.21 -7.69 21.79
C PHE A 329 18.61 -6.22 21.74
N ARG A 330 18.86 -5.77 20.51
CA ARG A 330 18.69 -4.40 20.01
C ARG A 330 17.70 -4.48 18.84
N LEU A 331 16.72 -3.58 18.77
CA LEU A 331 15.62 -3.67 17.82
C LEU A 331 15.15 -2.32 17.27
N GLU A 332 14.58 -2.38 16.06
CA GLU A 332 13.74 -1.35 15.46
C GLU A 332 12.47 -2.00 14.89
N LEU A 333 11.32 -1.36 15.07
CA LEU A 333 10.07 -1.81 14.49
C LEU A 333 9.84 -1.04 13.19
N LEU A 334 9.38 -1.74 12.15
CA LEU A 334 9.04 -1.14 10.87
C LEU A 334 7.53 -1.15 10.69
N GLY A 335 7.00 -0.06 10.16
CA GLY A 335 5.55 0.07 9.98
C GLY A 335 5.11 1.45 9.53
N CYS A 336 3.85 1.74 9.82
CA CYS A 336 3.23 3.04 9.62
C CYS A 336 1.96 3.17 10.48
N GLU A 337 1.51 4.40 10.67
CA GLU A 337 0.22 4.67 11.31
C GLU A 337 -0.93 4.17 10.45
N LEU A 338 -1.98 3.65 11.09
CA LEU A 338 -3.20 3.26 10.40
C LEU A 338 -3.94 4.53 9.96
N GLN A 339 -4.07 4.75 8.66
CA GLN A 339 -4.91 5.83 8.13
C GLN A 339 -6.39 5.40 8.19
N GLY A 340 -7.19 6.09 9.01
CA GLY A 340 -8.65 6.13 8.86
C GLY A 340 -9.46 4.91 9.33
N GLU A 341 -9.23 4.37 10.53
CA GLU A 341 -10.32 3.63 11.21
C GLU A 341 -11.35 4.65 11.72
N GLN A 342 -12.34 4.97 10.88
CA GLN A 342 -13.60 5.49 11.39
C GLN A 342 -14.16 4.44 12.33
N VAL A 343 -14.18 4.79 13.62
CA VAL A 343 -14.87 4.04 14.66
C VAL A 343 -16.32 3.92 14.23
N ALA A 344 -16.75 2.70 13.90
CA ALA A 344 -18.13 2.36 13.65
C ALA A 344 -19.00 2.54 14.90
#